data_AF-A0A356X249-F1
#
_entry.id   AF-A0A356X249-F1
#
_cell.length_a   1.000
_cell.length_b   1.000
_cell.length_c   1.000
_cell.angle_alpha   90.00
_cell.angle_beta   90.00
_cell.angle_gamma   90.00
#
_symmetry.space_group_name_H-M   'P 1'
#
loop_
_entity.id
_entity.type
_entity.pdbx_description
1 polymer ?
#
loop_
_entity_poly.entity_id
_entity_poly.type
_entity_poly.pdbx_seq_one_letter_code
_entity_poly.pdbx_strand_id
1 'polypeptide(L)'
;MSLQQQYFLLSANKFQIPEVIAESPGIQIGNTLVHSVLLSTDLAYIQNLDSDAIMTVNPFDKSTELDKVIIDFVPEPVLCDVGGGLLREQKTIELAKGAIGAGAAGVVITKPTAPEIIQNIRAEFDGLIIYTVMFDAEPFQDLA
;
A
#
# COMPACT_ATOMS: atom_id res chain seq x y z
N MET A 1 1.77 26.39 23.50
CA MET A 1 3.04 26.44 22.74
C MET A 1 2.70 26.80 21.30
N SER A 2 3.38 27.75 20.67
CA SER A 2 3.06 28.07 19.27
C SER A 2 3.52 26.95 18.35
N LEU A 3 2.84 26.74 17.21
CA LEU A 3 3.27 25.77 16.19
C LEU A 3 4.75 25.94 15.81
N GLN A 4 5.21 27.18 15.71
CA GLN A 4 6.62 27.50 15.46
C GLN A 4 7.56 27.01 16.57
N GLN A 5 7.16 27.09 17.83
CA GLN A 5 7.96 26.58 18.95
C GLN A 5 8.01 25.04 18.98
N GLN A 6 6.95 24.37 18.52
CA GLN A 6 6.92 22.91 18.37
C GLN A 6 7.88 22.43 17.28
N TYR A 7 7.91 23.13 16.14
CA TYR A 7 8.84 22.84 15.04
C TYR A 7 10.31 23.05 15.40
N PHE A 8 10.60 23.98 16.31
CA PHE A 8 11.96 24.23 16.78
C PHE A 8 12.53 23.13 17.70
N LEU A 9 11.65 22.38 18.40
CA LEU A 9 12.07 21.36 19.36
C LEU A 9 12.21 19.96 18.78
N LEU A 10 11.61 19.69 17.62
CA LEU A 10 11.73 18.41 16.93
C LEU A 10 12.99 18.43 16.06
N SER A 11 13.89 17.46 16.24
CA SER A 11 15.09 17.30 15.42
C SER A 11 14.80 16.83 13.99
N ALA A 12 13.60 16.29 13.77
CA ALA A 12 13.12 15.91 12.45
C ALA A 12 12.41 17.11 11.81
N ASN A 13 13.00 17.68 10.76
CA ASN A 13 12.25 18.51 9.83
C ASN A 13 11.06 17.67 9.31
N LYS A 14 9.85 18.22 9.30
CA LYS A 14 8.73 17.58 8.60
C LYS A 14 9.18 17.27 7.18
N PHE A 15 9.17 16.00 6.78
CA PHE A 15 9.40 15.66 5.37
C PHE A 15 8.20 16.20 4.60
N GLN A 16 8.45 17.19 3.75
CA GLN A 16 7.42 17.73 2.88
C GLN A 16 7.34 16.86 1.63
N ILE A 17 6.12 16.51 1.25
CA ILE A 17 5.87 15.89 -0.05
C ILE A 17 6.13 16.97 -1.12
N PRO A 18 6.91 16.67 -2.17
CA PRO A 18 7.19 17.64 -3.22
C PRO A 18 5.89 18.14 -3.89
N GLU A 19 5.69 19.46 -3.93
CA GLU A 19 4.48 20.07 -4.50
C GLU A 19 4.22 19.65 -5.95
N VAL A 20 5.29 19.37 -6.72
CA VAL A 20 5.21 18.91 -8.12
C VAL A 20 4.41 17.61 -8.28
N ILE A 21 4.24 16.80 -7.23
CA ILE A 21 3.45 15.56 -7.31
C ILE A 21 1.97 15.82 -7.63
N ALA A 22 1.46 17.01 -7.28
CA ALA A 22 0.10 17.43 -7.58
C ALA A 22 -0.14 17.67 -9.09
N GLU A 23 0.93 17.76 -9.90
CA GLU A 23 0.82 17.84 -11.37
C GLU A 23 0.60 16.46 -12.02
N SER A 24 0.78 15.37 -11.25
CA SER A 24 0.51 14.02 -11.75
C SER A 24 -1.00 13.77 -11.88
N PRO A 25 -1.43 12.86 -12.77
CA PRO A 25 -2.85 12.54 -12.93
C PRO A 25 -3.48 11.85 -11.71
N GLY A 26 -2.67 11.30 -10.80
CA GLY A 26 -3.11 10.54 -9.64
C GLY A 26 -3.81 9.22 -10.00
N ILE A 27 -4.24 8.50 -8.96
CA ILE A 27 -5.02 7.26 -9.04
C ILE A 27 -6.25 7.42 -8.15
N GLN A 28 -7.45 7.21 -8.68
CA GLN A 28 -8.68 7.25 -7.88
C GLN A 28 -8.80 5.95 -7.08
N ILE A 29 -8.79 6.06 -5.74
CA ILE A 29 -8.98 4.95 -4.81
C ILE A 29 -10.14 5.31 -3.88
N GLY A 30 -11.28 4.64 -4.06
CA GLY A 30 -12.52 5.03 -3.38
C GLY A 30 -12.87 6.49 -3.68
N ASN A 31 -12.94 7.31 -2.64
CA ASN A 31 -13.26 8.74 -2.74
C ASN A 31 -12.02 9.65 -2.77
N THR A 32 -10.81 9.08 -2.74
CA THR A 32 -9.55 9.82 -2.67
C THR A 32 -8.82 9.78 -4.01
N LEU A 33 -8.40 10.94 -4.51
CA LEU A 33 -7.47 11.02 -5.64
C LEU A 33 -6.03 11.00 -5.10
N VAL A 34 -5.37 9.85 -5.24
CA VAL A 34 -4.05 9.58 -4.65
C VAL A 34 -2.95 10.03 -5.60
N HIS A 35 -2.15 11.01 -5.19
CA HIS A 35 -0.93 11.44 -5.90
C HIS A 35 0.32 10.92 -5.20
N SER A 36 0.26 10.77 -3.88
CA SER A 36 1.36 10.35 -3.02
C SER A 36 1.00 9.09 -2.22
N VAL A 37 1.93 8.15 -2.16
CA VAL A 37 1.79 6.93 -1.35
C VAL A 37 3.01 6.83 -0.43
N LEU A 38 2.77 6.78 0.88
CA LEU A 38 3.84 6.52 1.86
C LEU A 38 4.00 5.02 2.06
N LEU A 39 5.17 4.49 1.71
CA LEU A 39 5.55 3.10 1.96
C LEU A 39 6.16 2.99 3.36
N SER A 40 5.37 2.59 4.35
CA SER A 40 5.83 2.50 5.74
C SER A 40 4.91 1.62 6.58
N THR A 41 5.46 1.08 7.65
CA THR A 41 4.71 0.52 8.80
C THR A 41 5.02 1.26 10.11
N ASP A 42 5.86 2.29 10.05
CA ASP A 42 6.21 3.12 11.20
C ASP A 42 5.12 4.18 11.44
N LEU A 43 4.37 4.01 12.53
CA LEU A 43 3.27 4.89 12.91
C LEU A 43 3.70 6.33 13.14
N ALA A 44 4.95 6.59 13.56
CA ALA A 44 5.43 7.94 13.78
C ALA A 44 5.58 8.68 12.44
N TYR A 45 6.05 8.00 11.40
CA TYR A 45 6.10 8.58 10.05
C TYR A 45 4.69 8.72 9.46
N ILE A 46 3.87 7.68 9.58
CA ILE A 46 2.50 7.67 9.06
C ILE A 46 1.68 8.84 9.65
N GLN A 47 1.82 9.13 10.94
CA GLN A 47 1.08 10.23 11.59
C GLN A 47 1.55 11.64 11.19
N ASN A 48 2.82 11.78 10.78
CA ASN A 48 3.44 13.10 10.62
C ASN A 48 3.71 13.49 9.16
N LEU A 49 3.47 12.57 8.22
CA LEU A 49 3.58 12.82 6.78
C LEU A 49 2.19 12.88 6.16
N ASP A 50 1.91 14.00 5.50
CA ASP A 50 0.59 14.27 4.90
C ASP A 50 0.48 13.61 3.51
N SER A 51 0.61 12.28 3.43
CA SER A 51 0.46 11.50 2.18
C SER A 51 -1.01 11.12 1.91
N ASP A 52 -1.39 11.03 0.63
CA ASP A 52 -2.78 10.72 0.25
C ASP A 52 -3.18 9.27 0.53
N ALA A 53 -2.20 8.36 0.62
CA ALA A 53 -2.40 6.94 0.88
C ALA A 53 -1.19 6.34 1.60
N ILE A 54 -1.42 5.24 2.33
CA ILE A 54 -0.37 4.44 2.97
C ILE A 54 -0.27 3.10 2.26
N MET A 55 0.94 2.62 2.01
CA MET A 55 1.18 1.24 1.61
C MET A 55 1.95 0.51 2.70
N THR A 56 1.37 -0.54 3.27
CA THR A 56 2.04 -1.34 4.28
C THR A 56 3.13 -2.17 3.60
N VAL A 57 4.39 -1.92 3.96
CA VAL A 57 5.52 -2.69 3.42
C VAL A 57 6.45 -3.08 4.56
N ASN A 58 6.76 -4.37 4.66
CA ASN A 58 7.68 -4.88 5.66
C ASN A 58 8.37 -6.17 5.15
N PRO A 59 9.63 -6.42 5.57
CA PRO A 59 10.42 -7.57 5.15
C PRO A 59 10.15 -8.85 5.98
N PHE A 60 9.08 -8.87 6.78
CA PHE A 60 8.73 -10.00 7.65
C PHE A 60 7.55 -10.79 7.08
N ASP A 61 7.16 -11.85 7.79
CA ASP A 61 5.96 -12.61 7.45
C ASP A 61 4.74 -11.68 7.46
N LYS A 62 3.98 -11.73 6.36
CA LYS A 62 2.76 -10.93 6.21
C LYS A 62 1.74 -11.33 7.28
N SER A 63 1.18 -10.31 7.94
CA SER A 63 0.24 -10.44 9.07
C SER A 63 -0.89 -9.44 8.87
N THR A 64 -2.13 -9.94 8.87
CA THR A 64 -3.33 -9.12 8.74
C THR A 64 -3.59 -8.29 10.00
N GLU A 65 -3.03 -8.69 11.14
CA GLU A 65 -3.14 -7.95 12.39
C GLU A 65 -2.40 -6.60 12.34
N LEU A 66 -1.21 -6.57 11.76
CA LEU A 66 -0.45 -5.32 11.57
C LEU A 66 -1.19 -4.39 10.59
N ASP A 67 -1.69 -4.94 9.49
CA ASP A 67 -2.47 -4.19 8.52
C ASP A 67 -3.70 -3.55 9.19
N LYS A 68 -4.44 -4.32 9.99
CA LYS A 68 -5.60 -3.83 10.74
C LYS A 68 -5.25 -2.67 11.66
N VAL A 69 -4.12 -2.75 12.37
CA VAL A 69 -3.68 -1.65 13.25
C VAL A 69 -3.44 -0.37 12.46
N ILE A 70 -2.81 -0.45 11.28
CA ILE A 70 -2.56 0.73 10.45
C ILE A 70 -3.87 1.25 9.86
N ILE A 71 -4.72 0.37 9.32
CA ILE A 71 -6.06 0.73 8.79
C ILE A 71 -6.89 1.47 9.85
N ASP A 72 -6.90 0.99 11.10
CA ASP A 72 -7.66 1.62 12.18
C ASP A 72 -6.98 2.91 12.71
N PHE A 73 -5.69 3.12 12.43
CA PHE A 73 -4.91 4.27 12.90
C PHE A 73 -5.06 5.50 12.01
N VAL A 74 -5.34 5.33 10.72
CA VAL A 74 -5.38 6.42 9.73
C VAL A 74 -6.70 6.52 8.96
N PRO A 75 -7.17 7.73 8.62
CA PRO A 75 -8.31 7.91 7.73
C PRO A 75 -7.98 7.72 6.24
N GLU A 76 -6.70 7.79 5.85
CA GLU A 76 -6.26 7.63 4.46
C GLU A 76 -6.44 6.18 3.96
N PRO A 77 -6.65 5.97 2.64
CA PRO A 77 -6.68 4.63 2.08
C PRO A 77 -5.37 3.89 2.34
N VAL A 78 -5.49 2.67 2.91
CA VAL A 78 -4.35 1.79 3.17
C VAL A 78 -4.33 0.66 2.14
N LEU A 79 -3.18 0.53 1.46
CA LEU A 79 -2.86 -0.51 0.50
C LEU A 79 -1.98 -1.57 1.17
N CYS A 80 -2.49 -2.79 1.31
CA CYS A 80 -1.77 -3.83 2.06
C CYS A 80 -0.91 -4.70 1.13
N ASP A 81 0.40 -4.76 1.35
CA ASP A 81 1.26 -5.72 0.65
C ASP A 81 1.05 -7.14 1.19
N VAL A 82 0.38 -7.95 0.37
CA VAL A 82 0.03 -9.34 0.71
C VAL A 82 1.07 -10.34 0.20
N GLY A 83 2.18 -9.85 -0.35
CA GLY A 83 3.24 -10.66 -0.92
C GLY A 83 2.91 -11.15 -2.32
N GLY A 84 3.55 -12.25 -2.72
CA GLY A 84 3.43 -12.85 -4.04
C GLY A 84 4.53 -13.89 -4.23
N GLY A 85 5.54 -13.64 -5.04
CA GLY A 85 6.43 -14.67 -5.60
C GLY A 85 7.08 -15.74 -4.71
N LEU A 86 7.31 -15.49 -3.41
CA LEU A 86 7.78 -16.50 -2.45
C LEU A 86 6.63 -17.23 -1.72
N LEU A 87 5.47 -16.61 -1.67
CA LEU A 87 4.25 -17.15 -1.09
C LEU A 87 3.53 -18.02 -2.12
N ARG A 88 2.84 -19.04 -1.62
CA ARG A 88 1.94 -19.84 -2.45
C ARG A 88 0.73 -19.00 -2.82
N GLU A 89 0.18 -19.23 -4.01
CA GLU A 89 -1.04 -18.62 -4.52
C GLU A 89 -2.15 -18.58 -3.46
N GLN A 90 -2.48 -19.73 -2.87
CA GLN A 90 -3.56 -19.84 -1.88
C GLN A 90 -3.32 -19.00 -0.62
N LYS A 91 -2.05 -18.91 -0.15
CA LYS A 91 -1.70 -18.04 0.98
C LYS A 91 -1.85 -16.56 0.62
N THR A 92 -1.52 -16.19 -0.61
CA THR A 92 -1.71 -14.82 -1.12
C THR A 92 -3.19 -14.46 -1.19
N ILE A 93 -4.04 -15.39 -1.66
CA ILE A 93 -5.51 -15.22 -1.68
C ILE A 93 -6.06 -15.04 -0.26
N GLU A 94 -5.62 -15.86 0.70
CA GLU A 94 -6.05 -15.77 2.10
C GLU A 94 -5.67 -14.43 2.72
N LEU A 95 -4.42 -13.98 2.52
CA LEU A 95 -3.95 -12.67 2.98
C LEU A 95 -4.72 -11.52 2.32
N ALA A 96 -5.00 -11.61 1.01
CA ALA A 96 -5.77 -10.61 0.29
C ALA A 96 -7.19 -10.48 0.82
N LYS A 97 -7.89 -11.60 0.99
CA LYS A 97 -9.24 -11.64 1.58
C LYS A 97 -9.23 -11.11 3.00
N GLY A 98 -8.21 -11.47 3.79
CA GLY A 98 -8.02 -10.97 5.15
C GLY A 98 -7.82 -9.45 5.23
N ALA A 99 -6.95 -8.89 4.38
CA ALA A 99 -6.67 -7.46 4.34
C ALA A 99 -7.90 -6.63 3.94
N ILE A 100 -8.63 -7.03 2.89
CA ILE A 100 -9.89 -6.37 2.52
C ILE A 100 -10.94 -6.49 3.63
N GLY A 101 -11.07 -7.67 4.26
CA GLY A 101 -11.96 -7.87 5.40
C GLY A 101 -11.61 -6.98 6.60
N ALA A 102 -10.33 -6.60 6.75
CA ALA A 102 -9.86 -5.66 7.76
C ALA A 102 -10.11 -4.18 7.40
N GLY A 103 -10.53 -3.88 6.17
CA GLY A 103 -10.82 -2.53 5.70
C GLY A 103 -9.76 -1.92 4.77
N ALA A 104 -8.82 -2.72 4.25
CA ALA A 104 -7.85 -2.22 3.28
C ALA A 104 -8.55 -1.65 2.03
N ALA A 105 -8.04 -0.54 1.49
CA ALA A 105 -8.55 0.06 0.27
C ALA A 105 -8.17 -0.74 -0.99
N GLY A 106 -7.13 -1.57 -0.89
CA GLY A 106 -6.65 -2.44 -1.93
C GLY A 106 -5.50 -3.30 -1.43
N VAL A 107 -5.14 -4.30 -2.23
CA VAL A 107 -4.02 -5.20 -1.94
C VAL A 107 -2.94 -5.04 -2.99
N VAL A 108 -1.69 -5.04 -2.54
CA VAL A 108 -0.52 -5.01 -3.42
C VAL A 108 0.06 -6.41 -3.49
N ILE A 109 0.17 -6.93 -4.70
CA ILE A 109 0.83 -8.21 -4.98
C ILE A 109 2.22 -7.93 -5.53
N THR A 110 3.22 -8.42 -4.81
CA THR A 110 4.63 -8.19 -5.10
C THR A 110 5.25 -9.34 -5.89
N LYS A 111 6.40 -9.06 -6.52
CA LYS A 111 7.07 -9.95 -7.48
C LYS A 111 7.90 -11.06 -6.85
N PRO A 112 8.32 -12.05 -7.67
CA PRO A 112 7.84 -12.36 -9.02
C PRO A 112 6.57 -13.21 -8.95
N THR A 113 5.45 -12.78 -9.53
CA THR A 113 4.19 -13.56 -9.49
C THR A 113 3.65 -13.71 -10.90
N ALA A 114 3.54 -14.93 -11.39
CA ALA A 114 3.12 -15.18 -12.77
C ALA A 114 1.71 -14.59 -13.07
N PRO A 115 1.46 -14.09 -14.29
CA PRO A 115 0.16 -13.55 -14.69
C PRO A 115 -1.02 -14.48 -14.39
N GLU A 116 -0.85 -15.79 -14.62
CA GLU A 116 -1.83 -16.84 -14.33
C GLU A 116 -2.27 -16.83 -12.85
N ILE A 117 -1.32 -16.63 -11.93
CA ILE A 117 -1.61 -16.55 -10.49
C ILE A 117 -2.44 -15.31 -10.18
N ILE A 118 -2.15 -14.17 -10.84
CA ILE A 118 -2.94 -12.94 -10.68
C ILE A 118 -4.36 -13.12 -11.19
N GLN A 119 -4.54 -13.82 -12.31
CA GLN A 119 -5.87 -14.15 -12.86
C GLN A 119 -6.67 -15.04 -11.90
N ASN A 120 -6.03 -16.05 -11.30
CA ASN A 120 -6.67 -16.91 -10.31
C ASN A 120 -7.05 -16.13 -9.04
N ILE A 121 -6.15 -15.29 -8.53
CA ILE A 121 -6.46 -14.39 -7.40
C ILE A 121 -7.66 -13.52 -7.75
N ARG A 122 -7.67 -12.89 -8.93
CA ARG A 122 -8.79 -12.06 -9.41
C ARG A 122 -10.11 -12.82 -9.50
N ALA A 123 -10.09 -14.11 -9.85
CA ALA A 123 -11.30 -14.94 -9.90
C ALA A 123 -11.91 -15.19 -8.51
N GLU A 124 -11.11 -15.12 -7.45
CA GLU A 124 -11.53 -15.36 -6.06
C GLU A 124 -11.66 -14.10 -5.20
N PHE A 125 -11.25 -12.95 -5.74
CA PHE A 125 -11.10 -11.70 -5.00
C PHE A 125 -11.77 -10.53 -5.73
N ASP A 126 -12.78 -9.95 -5.09
CA ASP A 126 -13.53 -8.81 -5.59
C ASP A 126 -13.08 -7.51 -4.90
N GLY A 127 -11.87 -7.05 -5.21
CA GLY A 127 -11.28 -5.84 -4.66
C GLY A 127 -10.21 -5.22 -5.56
N LEU A 128 -9.70 -4.05 -5.16
CA LEU A 128 -8.59 -3.40 -5.86
C LEU A 128 -7.31 -4.22 -5.71
N ILE A 129 -6.76 -4.70 -6.83
CA ILE A 129 -5.46 -5.36 -6.90
C ILE A 129 -4.49 -4.40 -7.59
N ILE A 130 -3.38 -4.11 -6.92
CA ILE A 130 -2.22 -3.43 -7.49
C ILE A 130 -1.13 -4.49 -7.66
N TYR A 131 -0.71 -4.71 -8.89
CA TYR A 131 0.29 -5.72 -9.21
C TYR A 131 1.59 -5.07 -9.68
N THR A 132 2.71 -5.54 -9.15
CA THR A 132 4.02 -5.00 -9.50
C THR A 132 4.58 -5.81 -10.69
N VAL A 133 4.97 -5.18 -11.82
CA VAL A 133 5.48 -5.87 -13.05
C VAL A 133 6.98 -5.67 -13.29
N MET A 134 7.79 -6.74 -13.39
CA MET A 134 9.25 -6.67 -13.67
C MET A 134 9.46 -6.92 -15.16
N PHE A 135 10.10 -5.99 -15.85
CA PHE A 135 10.45 -6.15 -17.28
C PHE A 135 11.22 -7.45 -17.58
N ASP A 136 12.01 -7.93 -16.63
CA ASP A 136 12.92 -9.06 -16.80
C ASP A 136 12.31 -10.40 -16.35
N ALA A 137 11.10 -10.38 -15.76
CA ALA A 137 10.48 -11.55 -15.14
C ALA A 137 9.12 -11.92 -15.76
N GLU A 138 8.34 -10.95 -16.23
CA GLU A 138 6.97 -11.17 -16.70
C GLU A 138 6.69 -10.43 -18.03
N PRO A 139 6.15 -11.10 -19.06
CA PRO A 139 5.65 -10.41 -20.25
C PRO A 139 4.42 -9.58 -19.89
N PHE A 140 4.54 -8.25 -19.94
CA PHE A 140 3.45 -7.32 -19.60
C PHE A 140 2.14 -7.57 -20.37
N GLN A 141 2.25 -8.06 -21.61
CA GLN A 141 1.12 -8.33 -22.50
C GLN A 141 0.18 -9.41 -21.97
N ASP A 142 0.66 -10.30 -21.10
CA ASP A 142 -0.11 -11.42 -20.56
C ASP A 142 -0.91 -11.05 -19.29
N LEU A 143 -0.79 -9.81 -18.82
CA LEU A 143 -1.47 -9.27 -17.63
C LEU A 143 -2.75 -8.47 -17.95
N ALA A 144 -3.02 -8.20 -19.23
CA ALA A 144 -4.11 -7.33 -19.70
C ALA A 144 -5.44 -8.08 -19.88
#